data_AF-A0A7J7KNN9-F1
#
_entry.id   AF-A0A7J7KNN9-F1
#
_cell.length_a   1.000
_cell.length_b   1.000
_cell.length_c   1.000
_cell.angle_alpha   90.00
_cell.angle_beta   90.00
_cell.angle_gamma   90.00
#
_symmetry.space_group_name_H-M   'P 1'
#
loop_
_entity.id
_entity.type
_entity.pdbx_description
1 polymer ?
#
loop_
_entity_poly.entity_id
_entity_poly.type
_entity_poly.pdbx_seq_one_letter_code
_entity_poly.pdbx_strand_id
1 'polypeptide(L)'
;MANCKLTEEKQLNRNGRGSMDNRVEDNNNIIAVRWYDNQAVTLLSSLTGLEPTAEARRWVKKDQEYQRFSMPAIVEAYNKNMGSIDLLNSFAAA
;
A
#
# COMPACT_ATOMS: atom_id res chain seq x y z
N MET A 1 6.16 3.15 19.09
CA MET A 1 4.74 3.13 18.65
C MET A 1 3.81 2.38 19.63
N ALA A 2 3.33 3.01 20.71
CA ALA A 2 2.23 2.45 21.53
C ALA A 2 0.93 3.19 21.19
N ASN A 3 -0.17 2.48 20.95
CA ASN A 3 -1.48 3.01 20.51
C ASN A 3 -1.57 3.63 19.10
N CYS A 4 -0.74 3.16 18.16
CA CYS A 4 -0.83 3.58 16.76
C CYS A 4 -1.94 2.81 16.02
N LYS A 5 -3.19 3.29 16.09
CA LYS A 5 -4.32 2.68 15.38
C LYS A 5 -4.45 3.30 13.99
N LEU A 6 -4.13 2.51 12.97
CA LEU A 6 -4.49 2.82 11.58
C LEU A 6 -5.99 2.63 11.38
N THR A 7 -6.56 3.38 10.45
CA THR A 7 -7.98 3.33 10.08
C THR A 7 -8.42 1.89 9.83
N GLU A 8 -9.60 1.54 10.31
CA GLU A 8 -10.16 0.21 10.11
C GLU A 8 -10.53 -0.01 8.64
N GLU A 9 -10.41 -1.25 8.18
CA GLU A 9 -10.76 -1.61 6.80
C GLU A 9 -12.21 -1.27 6.45
N LYS A 10 -13.15 -1.39 7.40
CA LYS A 10 -14.55 -0.99 7.18
C LYS A 10 -14.70 0.49 6.85
N GLN A 11 -13.88 1.35 7.45
CA GLN A 11 -13.89 2.78 7.19
C GLN A 11 -13.20 3.10 5.86
N LEU A 12 -12.08 2.45 5.56
CA LEU A 12 -11.40 2.61 4.26
C LEU A 12 -12.29 2.16 3.09
N ASN A 13 -12.99 1.03 3.24
CA ASN A 13 -13.94 0.55 2.24
C ASN A 13 -15.07 1.56 1.98
N ARG A 14 -15.58 2.22 3.03
CA ARG A 14 -16.59 3.29 2.89
C ARG A 14 -16.05 4.50 2.15
N ASN A 15 -14.79 4.85 2.35
CA ASN A 15 -14.12 5.96 1.66
C ASN A 15 -13.78 5.63 0.20
N GLY A 16 -13.88 4.35 -0.18
CA GLY A 16 -13.68 3.89 -1.55
C GLY A 16 -12.24 3.45 -1.85
N ARG A 17 -12.09 2.92 -3.06
CA ARG A 17 -10.81 2.43 -3.60
C ARG A 17 -9.83 3.59 -3.76
N GLY A 18 -8.58 3.36 -3.38
CA GLY A 18 -7.54 4.39 -3.33
C GLY A 18 -7.47 5.15 -1.99
N SER A 19 -8.40 4.90 -1.06
CA SER A 19 -8.33 5.50 0.27
C SER A 19 -7.10 5.03 1.04
N MET A 20 -6.51 5.92 1.83
CA MET A 20 -5.29 5.64 2.57
C MET A 20 -5.28 6.32 3.94
N ASP A 21 -4.50 5.74 4.84
CA ASP A 21 -4.20 6.27 6.17
C ASP A 21 -2.72 6.05 6.49
N ASN A 22 -2.11 6.95 7.27
CA ASN A 22 -0.69 6.82 7.60
C ASN A 22 -0.33 7.31 9.00
N ARG A 23 0.74 6.73 9.56
CA ARG A 23 1.31 7.17 10.82
C ARG A 23 2.83 7.17 10.70
N VAL A 24 3.45 8.23 11.17
CA VAL A 24 4.91 8.35 11.24
C VAL A 24 5.32 8.18 12.69
N GLU A 25 6.40 7.44 12.92
CA GLU A 25 7.11 7.44 14.17
C GLU A 25 8.51 8.03 13.97
N ASP A 26 8.75 9.15 14.64
CA ASP A 26 9.92 9.98 14.41
C ASP A 26 11.22 9.37 14.95
N ASN A 27 11.13 8.51 15.99
CA ASN A 27 12.32 7.97 16.66
C ASN A 27 13.14 7.04 15.75
N ASN A 28 12.46 6.16 15.02
CA ASN A 28 13.10 5.23 14.09
C ASN A 28 12.86 5.63 12.63
N ASN A 29 12.24 6.79 12.39
CA ASN A 29 11.84 7.30 11.08
C ASN A 29 11.03 6.25 10.29
N ILE A 30 10.09 5.58 10.95
CA ILE A 30 9.26 4.53 10.35
C ILE A 30 7.90 5.13 10.02
N ILE A 31 7.44 4.90 8.80
CA ILE A 31 6.08 5.21 8.39
C ILE A 31 5.29 3.92 8.18
N ALA A 32 4.10 3.87 8.79
CA ALA A 32 3.07 2.88 8.55
C ALA A 32 2.03 3.47 7.62
N VAL A 33 1.72 2.80 6.52
CA VAL A 33 0.70 3.21 5.55
C VAL A 33 -0.30 2.07 5.39
N ARG A 34 -1.59 2.39 5.47
CA ARG A 34 -2.68 1.50 5.09
C ARG A 34 -3.33 2.03 3.83
N TRP A 35 -3.44 1.20 2.81
CA TRP A 35 -4.04 1.55 1.52
C TRP A 35 -5.12 0.55 1.14
N TYR A 36 -6.23 1.02 0.59
CA TYR A 36 -7.36 0.19 0.22
C TYR A 36 -7.51 0.10 -1.30
N ASP A 37 -7.32 -1.11 -1.82
CA ASP A 37 -7.59 -1.43 -3.22
C ASP A 37 -8.90 -2.22 -3.33
N ASN A 38 -8.80 -3.54 -3.52
CA ASN A 38 -9.91 -4.47 -3.30
C ASN A 38 -10.02 -4.91 -1.82
N GLN A 39 -8.89 -4.83 -1.09
CA GLN A 39 -8.74 -5.15 0.33
C GLN A 39 -7.74 -4.17 0.94
N ALA A 40 -7.77 -4.00 2.26
CA ALA A 40 -6.81 -3.13 2.94
C ALA A 40 -5.44 -3.82 3.08
N VAL A 41 -4.40 -3.20 2.52
CA VAL A 41 -3.00 -3.61 2.75
C VAL A 41 -2.33 -2.64 3.73
N THR A 42 -1.51 -3.16 4.63
CA THR A 42 -0.71 -2.35 5.57
C THR A 42 0.77 -2.58 5.28
N LEU A 43 1.50 -1.50 5.06
CA LEU A 43 2.92 -1.50 4.74
C LEU A 43 3.67 -0.65 5.76
N LEU A 44 4.91 -1.05 6.04
CA LEU A 44 5.84 -0.35 6.92
C LEU A 44 7.12 -0.10 6.15
N SER A 45 7.68 1.10 6.26
CA SER A 45 8.96 1.44 5.65
C SER A 45 9.67 2.51 6.45
N SER A 46 11.00 2.50 6.43
CA SER A 46 11.84 3.57 6.98
C SER A 46 12.41 4.51 5.90
N LEU A 47 12.11 4.23 4.62
CA LEU A 47 12.68 4.92 3.46
C LEU A 47 11.62 5.60 2.60
N THR A 48 10.48 4.95 2.39
CA THR A 48 9.46 5.40 1.43
C THR A 48 8.10 5.44 2.10
N GLY A 49 7.46 6.60 2.08
CA GLY A 49 6.14 6.82 2.67
C GLY A 49 5.03 6.94 1.62
N LEU A 50 4.22 7.99 1.75
CA LEU A 50 3.12 8.24 0.81
C LEU A 50 3.61 8.92 -0.47
N GLU A 51 4.51 9.89 -0.30
CA GLU A 51 4.93 10.77 -1.37
C GLU A 51 6.22 10.27 -2.07
N PRO A 52 6.36 10.49 -3.39
CA PRO A 52 5.35 11.05 -4.29
C PRO A 52 4.21 10.05 -4.55
N THR A 53 2.97 10.51 -4.41
CA THR A 53 1.81 9.66 -4.71
C THR A 53 1.75 9.34 -6.21
N ALA A 54 1.62 8.06 -6.55
CA ALA A 54 1.52 7.54 -7.92
C ALA A 54 0.06 7.22 -8.30
N GLU A 55 -0.17 6.91 -9.57
CA GLU A 55 -1.47 6.43 -10.06
C GLU A 55 -1.44 4.90 -10.30
N ALA A 56 -2.37 4.17 -9.68
CA ALA A 56 -2.63 2.78 -10.00
C ALA A 56 -3.78 2.68 -11.01
N ARG A 57 -3.52 2.09 -12.19
CA ARG A 57 -4.55 1.74 -13.16
C ARG A 57 -5.17 0.40 -12.81
N ARG A 58 -6.47 0.38 -12.54
CA ARG A 58 -7.20 -0.83 -12.14
C ARG A 58 -8.47 -1.01 -12.95
N TRP A 59 -8.74 -2.25 -13.33
CA TRP A 59 -10.02 -2.62 -13.96
C TRP A 59 -11.12 -2.65 -12.90
N VAL A 60 -12.19 -1.89 -13.14
CA VAL A 60 -13.37 -1.86 -12.27
C VAL A 60 -14.47 -2.65 -12.97
N LYS A 61 -14.82 -3.81 -12.39
CA LYS A 61 -15.80 -4.73 -13.00
C LYS A 61 -17.19 -4.12 -13.18
N LYS A 62 -17.59 -3.24 -12.26
CA LYS A 62 -18.91 -2.57 -12.27
C LYS A 62 -19.07 -1.67 -13.50
N ASP A 63 -18.02 -0.93 -13.82
CA ASP A 63 -18.03 0.09 -14.88
C ASP A 63 -17.43 -0.43 -16.19
N GLN A 64 -16.89 -1.67 -16.18
CA GLN A 64 -16.23 -2.33 -17.31
C GLN A 64 -15.16 -1.47 -17.98
N GLU A 65 -14.40 -0.74 -17.16
CA GLU A 65 -13.38 0.17 -17.62
C GLU A 65 -12.18 0.21 -16.67
N TYR A 66 -11.09 0.80 -17.16
CA TYR A 66 -9.92 1.09 -16.34
C TYR A 66 -10.06 2.44 -15.67
N GLN A 67 -10.03 2.45 -14.34
CA GLN A 67 -10.00 3.67 -13.54
C GLN A 67 -8.62 3.86 -12.91
N ARG A 68 -8.32 5.11 -12.56
CA ARG A 68 -7.07 5.51 -11.92
C ARG A 68 -7.35 5.83 -10.46
N PHE A 69 -6.55 5.24 -9.58
CA PHE A 69 -6.63 5.45 -8.15
C PHE A 69 -5.30 5.97 -7.64
N SER A 70 -5.36 6.86 -6.66
CA SER A 70 -4.19 7.31 -5.92
C SER A 70 -3.55 6.11 -5.20
N MET A 71 -2.26 5.92 -5.41
CA MET A 71 -1.45 4.84 -4.84
C MET A 71 -0.21 5.44 -4.17
N PRO A 72 0.03 5.16 -2.88
CA PRO A 72 1.17 5.73 -2.18
C PRO A 72 2.49 5.11 -2.67
N ALA A 73 3.57 5.89 -2.62
CA ALA A 73 4.91 5.51 -3.07
C ALA A 73 5.40 4.18 -2.46
N ILE A 74 5.09 3.92 -1.19
CA ILE A 74 5.42 2.67 -0.50
C ILE A 74 4.83 1.43 -1.18
N VAL A 75 3.60 1.52 -1.72
CA VAL A 75 2.96 0.41 -2.44
C VAL A 75 3.66 0.20 -3.78
N GLU A 76 4.05 1.28 -4.46
CA GLU A 76 4.81 1.20 -5.71
C GLU A 76 6.18 0.53 -5.49
N ALA A 77 6.92 0.98 -4.47
CA ALA A 77 8.22 0.43 -4.10
C ALA A 77 8.13 -1.06 -3.76
N TYR A 78 7.10 -1.45 -3.01
CA TYR A 78 6.83 -2.86 -2.70
C TYR A 78 6.59 -3.69 -3.97
N ASN A 79 5.72 -3.22 -4.86
CA ASN A 79 5.41 -3.93 -6.11
C ASN A 79 6.62 -4.08 -7.04
N LYS A 80 7.49 -3.07 -7.12
CA LYS A 80 8.73 -3.13 -7.91
C LYS A 80 9.69 -4.20 -7.39
N ASN A 81 9.76 -4.39 -6.07
CA ASN A 81 10.69 -5.33 -5.45
C ASN A 81 10.14 -6.75 -5.29
N MET A 82 8.83 -6.93 -5.41
CA MET A 82 8.17 -8.23 -5.24
C MET A 82 8.73 -9.31 -6.18
N GLY A 83 8.98 -8.96 -7.45
CA GLY A 83 9.52 -9.91 -8.42
C GLY A 83 10.92 -10.44 -8.06
N SER A 84 11.74 -9.64 -7.37
CA SER A 84 13.05 -10.09 -6.90
C SER A 84 12.95 -11.06 -5.72
N ILE A 85 11.94 -10.87 -4.85
CA ILE A 85 11.65 -11.76 -3.74
C ILE A 85 11.13 -13.12 -4.27
N ASP A 86 10.26 -13.10 -5.28
CA ASP A 86 9.73 -14.32 -5.89
C ASP A 86 10.82 -15.14 -6.59
N LEU A 87 11.74 -14.47 -7.30
CA LEU A 87 12.90 -15.12 -7.91
C LEU A 87 13.83 -15.75 -6.86
N LEU A 88 14.15 -15.00 -5.79
CA LEU A 88 14.96 -15.52 -4.69
C LEU A 88 14.31 -16.76 -4.04
N ASN A 89 13.01 -16.70 -3.77
CA ASN A 89 12.27 -17.85 -3.23
C ASN A 89 12.32 -19.05 -4.17
N SER A 90 12.24 -18.82 -5.49
CA SER A 90 12.38 -19.89 -6.48
C SER A 90 13.77 -20.53 -6.48
N PHE A 91 14.84 -19.76 -6.27
CA PHE A 91 16.20 -20.29 -6.18
C PHE A 91 16.49 -20.97 -4.83
N ALA A 92 15.91 -20.45 -3.75
CA ALA A 92 16.08 -21.01 -2.41
C ALA A 92 15.24 -22.28 -2.16
N ALA A 93 14.21 -22.51 -2.97
CA ALA A 93 13.43 -23.74 -2.96
C ALA A 93 14.05 -24.90 -3.77
N ALA A 94 15.31 -24.76 -4.22
CA ALA A 94 16.09 -25.77 -4.93
C ALA A 94 16.98 -26.60 -3.99
#